data_AF-A0A7X5U476-F1
#
_entry.id   AF-A0A7X5U476-F1
#
_cell.length_a   1.000
_cell.length_b   1.000
_cell.length_c   1.000
_cell.angle_alpha   90.00
_cell.angle_beta   90.00
_cell.angle_gamma   90.00
#
_symmetry.space_group_name_H-M   'P 1'
#
loop_
_entity.id
_entity.type
_entity.pdbx_description
1 polymer ?
#
loop_
_entity_poly.entity_id
_entity_poly.type
_entity_poly.pdbx_seq_one_letter_code
_entity_poly.pdbx_strand_id
1 'polypeptide(L)' 'MSSGRPFTEADAQAAKTLLEEGASYREVARTLGRNASIICRRFPGRGWSEDVKREAARTQQLMRRRGGWIAL' A
#
# COMPACT_ATOMS: atom_id res chain seq x y z
N MET A 1 -2.95 -14.14 -2.85
CA MET A 1 -2.60 -15.16 -1.82
C MET A 1 -2.34 -14.42 -0.51
N SER A 2 -3.15 -14.63 0.53
CA SER A 2 -2.80 -14.16 1.87
C SER A 2 -1.68 -15.04 2.40
N SER A 3 -0.57 -14.44 2.82
CA SER A 3 0.47 -15.15 3.56
C SER A 3 -0.16 -15.75 4.81
N GLY A 4 -0.19 -17.09 4.91
CA GLY A 4 -0.88 -17.84 5.96
C GLY A 4 -0.36 -17.66 7.38
N ARG A 5 0.50 -16.67 7.63
CA ARG A 5 1.03 -16.36 8.97
C ARG A 5 0.11 -15.37 9.71
N PRO A 6 -0.11 -15.51 11.03
CA PRO A 6 -0.91 -14.56 11.81
C PRO A 6 -0.40 -13.12 11.70
N PHE A 7 -1.29 -12.13 11.70
CA PHE A 7 -0.92 -10.71 11.75
C PHE A 7 -0.44 -10.37 13.16
N THR A 8 0.84 -10.02 13.30
CA THR A 8 1.47 -9.80 14.62
C THR A 8 1.46 -8.34 15.02
N GLU A 9 1.79 -8.06 16.29
CA GLU A 9 1.96 -6.69 16.79
C GLU A 9 3.08 -5.94 16.04
N ALA A 10 4.16 -6.65 15.68
CA ALA A 10 5.23 -6.10 14.86
C ALA A 10 4.72 -5.65 13.47
N ASP A 11 3.82 -6.43 12.86
CA ASP A 11 3.19 -6.02 11.60
C ASP A 11 2.29 -4.79 11.80
N ALA A 12 1.61 -4.68 12.95
CA ALA A 12 0.77 -3.53 13.29
C ALA A 12 1.60 -2.26 13.44
N GLN A 13 2.70 -2.33 14.19
CA GLN A 13 3.57 -1.19 14.44
C GLN A 13 4.24 -0.71 13.15
N ALA A 14 4.77 -1.63 12.35
CA ALA A 14 5.38 -1.29 11.06
C ALA A 14 4.34 -0.71 10.08
N ALA A 15 3.13 -1.27 10.03
CA ALA A 15 2.05 -0.72 9.21
C ALA A 15 1.68 0.70 9.64
N LYS A 16 1.59 0.94 10.95
CA LYS A 16 1.26 2.26 11.51
C LYS A 16 2.33 3.30 11.12
N THR A 17 3.61 3.01 11.35
CA THR A 17 4.72 3.91 11.01
C THR A 17 4.70 4.27 9.53
N LEU A 18 4.59 3.27 8.64
CA LEU A 18 4.54 3.52 7.20
C LEU A 18 3.31 4.35 6.78
N LEU A 19 2.15 4.11 7.39
CA LEU A 19 0.95 4.92 7.13
C LEU A 19 1.10 6.36 7.63
N GLU A 20 1.76 6.57 8.78
CA GLU A 20 2.06 7.89 9.33
C GLU A 20 3.09 8.65 8.47
N GLU A 21 4.03 7.94 7.85
CA GLU A 21 4.95 8.47 6.85
C GLU A 21 4.28 8.76 5.49
N GLY A 22 3.00 8.41 5.34
CA GLY A 22 2.21 8.69 4.15
C GLY A 22 2.22 7.58 3.09
N ALA A 23 2.73 6.38 3.40
CA ALA A 23 2.64 5.25 2.48
C ALA A 23 1.19 4.83 2.25
N SER A 24 0.88 4.37 1.03
CA SER A 24 -0.43 3.82 0.71
C SER A 24 -0.61 2.41 1.31
N TYR A 25 -1.86 1.99 1.53
CA TYR A 25 -2.14 0.61 1.99
C TYR A 25 -1.52 -0.48 1.10
N ARG A 26 -1.35 -0.22 -0.20
CA ARG A 26 -0.71 -1.16 -1.14
C ARG A 26 0.79 -1.24 -0.93
N GLU A 27 1.44 -0.11 -0.69
CA GLU A 27 2.88 -0.08 -0.38
C GLU A 27 3.14 -0.75 0.96
N VAL A 28 2.37 -0.41 1.99
CA VAL A 28 2.46 -1.08 3.30
C VAL A 28 2.25 -2.58 3.17
N ALA A 29 1.23 -3.01 2.43
CA ALA A 29 0.97 -4.43 2.19
C ALA A 29 2.13 -5.12 1.45
N ARG A 30 2.73 -4.48 0.45
CA ARG A 30 3.88 -5.02 -0.28
C ARG A 30 5.10 -5.13 0.64
N THR A 31 5.38 -4.09 1.42
CA THR A 31 6.50 -4.05 2.36
C THR A 31 6.39 -5.13 3.43
N LEU A 32 5.19 -5.36 3.97
CA LEU A 32 4.96 -6.34 5.02
C LEU A 32 4.65 -7.77 4.51
N GLY A 33 4.59 -7.96 3.18
CA GLY A 33 4.16 -9.22 2.57
C GLY A 33 2.73 -9.62 2.96
N ARG A 34 1.84 -8.64 3.08
CA ARG A 34 0.45 -8.78 3.53
C ARG A 34 -0.56 -8.43 2.44
N ASN A 35 -1.82 -8.76 2.70
CA ASN A 35 -2.93 -8.32 1.87
C ASN A 35 -3.37 -6.90 2.27
N ALA A 36 -3.49 -6.00 1.30
CA ALA A 36 -3.91 -4.62 1.53
C ALA A 36 -5.29 -4.51 2.21
N SER A 37 -6.21 -5.45 1.96
CA SER A 37 -7.51 -5.51 2.63
C SER A 37 -7.38 -5.76 4.14
N ILE A 38 -6.38 -6.53 4.57
CA ILE A 38 -6.12 -6.76 6.01
C ILE A 38 -5.63 -5.47 6.66
N ILE A 39 -4.75 -4.73 5.99
CA ILE A 39 -4.23 -3.45 6.49
C ILE A 39 -5.36 -2.42 6.57
N CYS A 40 -6.18 -2.29 5.52
CA CYS A 40 -7.32 -1.37 5.50
C CYS A 40 -8.33 -1.64 6.62
N ARG A 41 -8.64 -2.93 6.89
CA ARG A 41 -9.55 -3.32 7.97
C ARG A 41 -9.01 -2.99 9.36
N ARG A 42 -7.68 -3.03 9.55
CA ARG A 42 -7.02 -2.76 10.84
C ARG A 42 -6.70 -1.29 11.07
N PHE A 43 -6.47 -0.53 10.00
CA PHE A 43 -6.15 0.89 10.05
C PHE A 43 -7.13 1.71 9.20
N PRO A 44 -8.43 1.73 9.54
CA PRO A 44 -9.41 2.48 8.77
C PRO A 44 -9.09 3.99 8.80
N GLY A 45 -9.28 4.66 7.66
CA GLY A 45 -9.15 6.13 7.57
C GLY A 45 -7.73 6.69 7.59
N ARG A 46 -6.68 5.85 7.67
CA ARG A 46 -5.27 6.30 7.67
C ARG A 46 -4.53 6.17 6.33
N GLY A 47 -5.11 5.49 5.35
CA GLY A 47 -4.52 5.36 4.02
C GLY A 47 -5.18 6.33 3.06
N TRP A 48 -4.47 7.44 2.84
CA TRP A 48 -4.67 8.40 1.75
C TRP A 48 -6.06 9.06 1.75
N SER A 49 -6.09 10.32 2.19
CA SER A 49 -7.17 11.24 1.85
C SER A 49 -7.43 11.18 0.33
N GLU A 50 -8.65 11.49 -0.09
CA GLU A 50 -9.06 11.45 -1.50
C GLU A 50 -8.09 12.17 -2.45
N ASP A 51 -7.37 13.19 -1.96
CA ASP A 51 -6.34 13.93 -2.69
C ASP A 51 -5.16 13.06 -3.12
N VAL A 52 -4.69 12.19 -2.23
CA VAL A 52 -3.53 11.38 -2.55
C VAL A 52 -3.95 10.29 -3.56
N LYS A 53 -5.17 9.71 -3.43
CA LYS A 53 -5.74 8.79 -4.44
C LYS A 53 -5.74 9.38 -5.85
N ARG A 54 -6.01 10.69 -5.96
CA ARG A 54 -5.99 11.45 -7.22
C ARG A 54 -4.58 11.58 -7.79
N GLU A 55 -3.57 11.71 -6.93
CA GLU A 55 -2.17 11.80 -7.34
C GLU A 55 -1.60 10.45 -7.81
N ALA A 56 -1.88 9.34 -7.11
CA ALA A 56 -1.50 8.01 -7.60
C ALA A 56 -2.22 7.66 -8.92
N ALA A 57 -3.47 8.09 -9.11
CA ALA A 57 -4.15 7.90 -10.38
C ALA A 57 -3.41 8.62 -11.53
N ARG A 58 -2.89 9.83 -11.30
CA ARG A 58 -2.06 10.55 -12.28
C ARG A 58 -0.73 9.84 -12.54
N THR A 59 -0.04 9.40 -11.50
CA THR A 59 1.24 8.66 -11.64
C THR A 59 1.03 7.34 -12.38
N GLN A 60 -0.05 6.62 -12.08
CA GLN A 60 -0.41 5.37 -12.73
C GLN A 60 -0.86 5.60 -14.18
N GLN A 61 -1.55 6.69 -14.48
CA GLN A 61 -1.90 7.09 -15.85
C GLN A 61 -0.67 7.52 -16.66
N LEU A 62 0.30 8.17 -16.03
CA LEU A 62 1.59 8.52 -16.65
C LEU A 62 2.43 7.26 -16.96
N MET A 63 2.48 6.29 -16.04
CA MET A 63 3.13 5.00 -16.24
C MET A 63 2.46 4.15 -17.34
N ARG A 64 1.12 4.22 -17.48
CA ARG A 64 0.40 3.54 -18.57
C ARG A 64 0.61 4.20 -19.94
N ARG A 65 0.88 5.51 -19.99
CA ARG A 65 1.15 6.24 -21.25
C ARG A 65 2.59 6.09 -21.75
N ARG A 66 3.55 5.82 -20.87
CA ARG A 66 4.97 5.55 -21.20
C ARG A 66 5.23 4.05 -21.28
N GLY A 67 4.64 3.35 -22.25
CA GLY A 67 4.87 1.92 -22.48
C GLY A 67 6.38 1.56 -22.38
N GLY A 68 6.73 0.78 -21.37
CA GLY A 68 8.12 0.47 -21.04
C GLY A 68 8.22 -0.63 -20.01
N TRP A 69 7.68 -1.80 -20.36
CA TRP A 69 8.20 -3.07 -19.85
C TRP A 69 9.55 -3.28 -20.53
N ILE A 70 10.64 -3.30 -19.78
CA ILE A 70 11.83 -4.03 -20.21
C ILE A 70 12.24 -4.90 -19.03
N ALA A 71 11.84 -6.16 -19.13
CA ALA A 71 12.63 -7.26 -18.62
C ALA A 71 13.79 -7.48 -19.61
N LEU A 72 14.98 -7.74 -19.06
CA LEU A 72 16.34 -7.81 -19.65
C LEU A 72 17.03 -6.45 -19.87
#